data_AF-A0A085NBU4-F1
#
_entry.id   AF-A0A085NBU4-F1
#
_cell.length_a   1.000
_cell.length_b   1.000
_cell.length_c   1.000
_cell.angle_alpha   90.00
_cell.angle_beta   90.00
_cell.angle_gamma   90.00
#
_symmetry.space_group_name_H-M   'P 1'
#
loop_
_entity.id
_entity.type
_entity.pdbx_description
1 polymer ?
#
loop_
_entity_poly.entity_id
_entity_poly.type
_entity_poly.pdbx_seq_one_letter_code
_entity_poly.pdbx_strand_id
1 'polypeptide(L)'
;MAPPIFLGRKAIRDFDIDVRALLKGQTFNVAKVCAIRPNNELDLALQKACKELCNNFPDLFKPKLGCLKDFELEISFKTDAKPIFCKPRTVLFAILEDLNQAYDACIKQGVWVPTHSSMSMGHLWSRCASLSQRTG
;
A
#
# COMPACT_ATOMS: atom_id res chain seq x y z
N MET A 1 15.49 -9.99 5.01
CA MET A 1 14.96 -9.90 6.38
C MET A 1 13.75 -8.98 6.32
N ALA A 2 12.53 -9.54 6.29
CA ALA A 2 11.30 -8.76 6.14
C ALA A 2 10.88 -8.18 7.50
N PRO A 3 10.38 -6.94 7.56
CA PRO A 3 9.93 -6.34 8.82
C PRO A 3 8.65 -7.04 9.30
N PRO A 4 8.46 -7.19 10.63
CA PRO A 4 7.22 -7.74 11.18
C PRO A 4 6.05 -6.80 10.88
N ILE A 5 4.97 -7.36 10.32
CA ILE A 5 3.71 -6.65 10.07
C ILE A 5 3.09 -6.29 11.41
N PHE A 6 3.00 -5.00 11.72
CA PHE A 6 2.43 -4.51 12.97
C PHE A 6 0.90 -4.44 12.83
N LEU A 7 0.18 -5.36 13.46
CA LEU A 7 -1.28 -5.26 13.59
C LEU A 7 -1.61 -4.10 14.54
N GLY A 8 -2.49 -3.20 14.13
CA GLY A 8 -2.90 -2.05 14.94
C GLY A 8 -3.69 -2.44 16.19
N ARG A 9 -3.61 -1.62 17.25
CA ARG A 9 -4.28 -1.85 18.57
C ARG A 9 -5.78 -2.11 18.46
N LYS A 10 -6.45 -1.52 17.47
CA LYS A 10 -7.88 -1.73 17.23
C LYS A 10 -8.16 -3.18 16.84
N ALA A 11 -7.44 -3.71 15.84
CA ALA A 11 -7.58 -5.10 15.42
C ALA A 11 -7.28 -6.07 16.57
N ILE A 12 -6.24 -5.81 17.37
CA ILE A 12 -5.90 -6.64 18.53
C ILE A 12 -7.06 -6.73 19.53
N ARG A 13 -7.78 -5.62 19.76
CA ARG A 13 -8.96 -5.59 20.66
C ARG A 13 -10.18 -6.23 20.02
N ASP A 14 -10.42 -5.98 18.74
CA ASP A 14 -11.59 -6.50 18.02
C ASP A 14 -11.51 -8.04 17.89
N PHE A 15 -10.29 -8.60 17.79
CA PHE A 15 -10.05 -10.04 17.72
C PHE A 15 -9.69 -10.69 19.07
N ASP A 16 -9.75 -9.94 20.18
CA ASP A 16 -9.43 -10.41 21.54
C ASP A 16 -8.10 -11.17 21.64
N ILE A 17 -7.06 -10.65 20.97
CA ILE A 17 -5.74 -11.30 20.92
C ILE A 17 -4.98 -10.97 22.20
N ASP A 18 -4.80 -11.95 23.09
CA ASP A 18 -3.95 -11.78 24.28
C ASP A 18 -2.45 -11.80 23.90
N VAL A 19 -1.94 -10.59 23.64
CA VAL A 19 -0.53 -10.35 23.35
C VAL A 19 0.37 -10.77 24.53
N ARG A 20 -0.10 -10.70 25.78
CA ARG A 20 0.72 -11.05 26.95
C ARG A 20 0.96 -12.55 27.02
N ALA A 21 -0.03 -13.36 26.68
CA ALA A 21 0.14 -14.80 26.63
C ALA A 21 1.02 -15.24 25.45
N LEU A 22 0.97 -14.52 24.31
CA LEU A 22 1.89 -14.71 23.18
C LEU A 22 3.35 -14.38 23.54
N LEU A 23 3.58 -13.28 24.29
CA LEU A 23 4.92 -12.86 24.71
C LEU A 23 5.52 -13.74 25.81
N LYS A 24 4.67 -14.39 26.61
CA LYS A 24 5.10 -15.33 27.68
C LYS A 24 5.46 -16.72 27.18
N GLY A 25 5.45 -16.94 25.85
CA GLY A 25 5.82 -18.22 25.25
C GLY A 25 4.80 -19.34 25.47
N GLN A 26 3.58 -19.01 25.89
CA GLN A 26 2.52 -19.99 25.99
C GLN A 26 2.10 -20.38 24.58
N THR A 27 2.45 -21.62 24.18
CA THR A 27 2.07 -22.20 22.90
C THR A 27 0.57 -22.45 22.92
N PHE A 28 -0.22 -21.44 22.56
CA PHE A 28 -1.56 -21.72 22.06
C PHE A 28 -1.40 -22.66 20.86
N ASN A 29 -2.38 -23.53 20.67
CA ASN A 29 -2.56 -24.26 19.41
C ASN A 29 -2.97 -23.24 18.33
N VAL A 30 -2.11 -22.25 18.08
CA VAL A 30 -2.14 -21.41 16.90
C VAL A 30 -1.99 -22.42 15.79
N ALA A 31 -3.04 -22.60 14.98
CA ALA A 31 -3.00 -23.44 13.78
C ALA A 31 -1.63 -23.24 13.15
N LYS A 32 -0.81 -24.29 13.23
CA LYS A 32 0.64 -24.25 13.00
C LYS A 32 0.90 -23.33 11.81
N VAL A 33 1.44 -22.13 12.05
CA VAL A 33 1.82 -21.23 10.96
C VAL A 33 3.02 -21.92 10.32
N CYS A 34 2.74 -22.77 9.34
CA CYS A 34 3.72 -23.48 8.55
C CYS A 34 4.40 -22.45 7.67
N ALA A 35 5.41 -21.77 8.21
CA ALA A 35 6.40 -21.12 7.38
C ALA A 35 7.03 -22.21 6.51
N ILE A 36 6.92 -22.01 5.20
CA ILE A 36 7.55 -22.83 4.17
C ILE A 36 9.06 -22.88 4.49
N ARG A 37 9.53 -24.05 4.92
CA ARG A 37 10.95 -24.29 5.23
C ARG A 37 11.50 -25.11 4.06
N PRO A 38 12.59 -24.67 3.41
CA PRO A 38 13.02 -25.18 2.11
C PRO A 38 13.27 -26.69 1.99
N ASN A 39 13.24 -27.46 3.10
CA ASN A 39 13.64 -28.86 3.17
C ASN A 39 12.53 -29.86 3.56
N ASN A 40 11.24 -29.49 3.53
CA ASN A 40 10.15 -30.45 3.77
C ASN A 40 9.47 -30.87 2.45
N GLU A 41 9.19 -32.16 2.28
CA GLU A 41 8.69 -32.74 1.01
C GLU A 41 7.27 -32.26 0.63
N LEU A 42 6.39 -32.07 1.63
CA LEU A 42 5.07 -31.42 1.47
C LEU A 42 5.17 -29.95 1.04
N ASP A 43 6.32 -29.33 1.29
CA ASP A 43 6.61 -27.94 0.98
C ASP A 43 6.97 -27.75 -0.50
N LEU A 44 7.49 -28.79 -1.15
CA LEU A 44 7.86 -28.77 -2.57
C LEU A 44 6.63 -28.67 -3.49
N ALA A 45 5.57 -29.43 -3.20
CA ALA A 45 4.33 -29.37 -3.97
C ALA A 45 3.65 -28.00 -3.84
N LEU A 46 3.63 -27.44 -2.62
CA LEU A 46 3.09 -26.11 -2.36
C LEU A 46 3.94 -25.01 -3.03
N GLN A 47 5.27 -25.07 -2.91
CA GLN A 47 6.17 -24.13 -3.59
C GLN A 47 5.98 -24.17 -5.11
N LYS A 48 5.81 -25.37 -5.68
CA LYS A 48 5.52 -25.54 -7.10
C LYS A 48 4.19 -24.89 -7.48
N ALA A 49 3.12 -25.15 -6.73
CA ALA A 49 1.82 -24.55 -6.95
C ALA A 49 1.84 -23.00 -6.83
N CYS A 50 2.54 -22.46 -5.83
CA CYS A 50 2.74 -21.02 -5.69
C CYS A 50 3.51 -20.42 -6.88
N LYS A 51 4.55 -21.10 -7.35
CA LYS A 51 5.34 -20.66 -8.51
C LYS A 51 4.51 -20.71 -9.79
N GLU A 52 3.71 -21.76 -9.98
CA GLU A 52 2.77 -21.87 -11.09
C GLU A 52 1.72 -20.74 -11.05
N LEU A 53 1.18 -20.41 -9.88
CA LEU A 53 0.25 -19.29 -9.71
C LEU A 53 0.89 -17.94 -10.09
N CYS A 54 2.11 -17.68 -9.61
CA CYS A 54 2.86 -16.48 -9.98
C CYS A 54 3.12 -16.41 -11.49
N ASN A 55 3.39 -17.55 -12.13
CA ASN A 55 3.63 -17.63 -13.57
C ASN A 55 2.34 -17.47 -14.40
N ASN A 56 1.21 -17.94 -13.89
CA ASN A 56 -0.09 -17.84 -14.57
C ASN A 56 -0.66 -16.41 -14.51
N PHE A 57 -0.36 -15.68 -13.43
CA PHE A 57 -0.83 -14.31 -13.23
C PHE A 57 0.34 -13.35 -12.98
N PRO A 58 1.29 -13.24 -13.93
CA PRO A 58 2.51 -12.47 -13.72
C PRO A 58 2.20 -11.00 -13.47
N ASP A 59 1.11 -10.49 -14.05
CA ASP A 59 0.65 -9.12 -13.93
C ASP A 59 0.13 -8.77 -12.53
N LEU A 60 -0.46 -9.73 -11.81
CA LEU A 60 -0.99 -9.54 -10.46
C LEU A 60 0.12 -9.38 -9.42
N PHE A 61 1.25 -10.07 -9.63
CA PHE A 61 2.37 -10.11 -8.71
C PHE A 61 3.56 -9.24 -9.15
N LYS A 62 3.35 -8.33 -10.11
CA LYS A 62 4.38 -7.34 -10.47
C LYS A 62 4.73 -6.51 -9.23
N PRO A 63 6.01 -6.22 -8.96
CA PRO A 63 6.41 -5.34 -7.87
C PRO A 63 6.17 -3.86 -8.27
N LYS A 64 4.93 -3.53 -8.62
CA LYS A 64 4.46 -2.23 -9.09
C LYS A 64 3.06 -1.99 -8.53
N LEU A 65 2.66 -0.72 -8.46
CA LEU A 65 1.29 -0.39 -8.11
C LEU A 65 0.33 -0.84 -9.21
N GLY A 66 -0.74 -1.51 -8.81
CA GLY A 66 -1.87 -1.82 -9.68
C GLY A 66 -2.76 -0.58 -9.90
N CYS A 67 -3.56 -0.61 -10.95
CA CYS A 67 -4.60 0.38 -11.21
C CYS A 67 -5.93 -0.34 -11.30
N LEU A 68 -6.92 0.12 -10.53
CA LEU A 68 -8.30 -0.34 -10.67
C LEU A 68 -8.88 0.34 -11.92
N LYS A 69 -9.08 -0.45 -12.97
CA LYS A 69 -9.61 0.04 -14.24
C LYS A 69 -11.12 0.20 -14.15
N ASP A 70 -11.65 1.11 -14.96
CA ASP A 70 -13.09 1.30 -15.19
C ASP A 70 -13.90 1.66 -13.93
N PHE A 71 -13.21 2.23 -12.92
CA PHE A 71 -13.81 2.71 -11.70
C PHE A 71 -13.28 4.11 -11.37
N GLU A 72 -14.19 5.07 -11.20
CA GLU A 72 -13.88 6.42 -10.74
C GLU A 72 -14.37 6.58 -9.29
N LEU A 73 -13.51 7.15 -8.44
CA LEU A 73 -13.87 7.48 -7.07
C LEU A 73 -14.42 8.90 -7.01
N GLU A 74 -15.70 9.03 -6.67
CA GLU A 74 -16.32 10.33 -6.37
C GLU A 74 -16.21 10.63 -4.86
N ILE A 75 -15.83 11.86 -4.52
CA ILE A 75 -15.74 12.33 -3.14
C ILE A 75 -16.78 13.43 -2.94
N SER A 76 -17.81 13.15 -2.14
CA SER A 76 -18.83 14.12 -1.79
C SER A 76 -18.38 15.00 -0.62
N PHE A 77 -18.51 16.32 -0.76
CA PHE A 77 -18.25 17.28 0.31
C PHE A 77 -19.52 17.56 1.12
N LYS A 78 -19.34 17.98 2.37
CA LYS A 78 -20.45 18.56 3.15
C LYS A 78 -20.95 19.84 2.45
N THR A 79 -22.24 20.13 2.59
CA THR A 79 -22.90 21.28 1.93
C THR A 79 -22.30 22.63 2.31
N ASP A 80 -21.72 22.73 3.50
CA ASP A 80 -21.07 23.93 4.05
C ASP A 80 -19.55 23.89 3.97
N ALA A 81 -18.97 22.87 3.33
CA ALA A 81 -17.53 22.73 3.20
C ALA A 81 -16.95 23.88 2.37
N LYS A 82 -15.92 24.53 2.90
CA LYS A 82 -15.17 25.57 2.20
C LYS A 82 -13.75 25.09 1.95
N PRO A 83 -13.20 25.33 0.74
CA PRO A 83 -11.80 25.06 0.48
C PRO A 83 -10.93 25.96 1.39
N ILE A 84 -9.94 25.38 2.06
CA ILE A 84 -8.98 26.10 2.88
C ILE A 84 -7.61 25.99 2.21
N PHE A 85 -6.95 27.13 2.01
CA PHE A 85 -5.61 27.19 1.47
C PHE A 85 -4.61 27.26 2.63
N CYS A 86 -4.01 26.12 2.99
CA CYS A 86 -3.04 26.00 4.07
C CYS A 86 -1.61 26.16 3.53
N LYS A 87 -0.76 26.99 4.16
CA LYS A 87 0.66 27.04 3.77
C LYS A 87 1.33 25.67 3.95
N PRO A 88 2.25 25.26 3.05
CA PRO A 88 3.03 24.03 3.24
C PRO A 88 3.78 24.06 4.57
N ARG A 89 3.93 22.89 5.21
CA ARG A 89 4.72 22.78 6.43
C ARG A 89 6.21 22.79 6.11
N THR A 90 7.01 23.37 7.00
CA THR A 90 8.46 23.29 6.91
C THR A 90 8.90 21.85 7.07
N VAL A 91 9.66 21.36 6.09
CA VAL A 91 10.24 20.03 6.07
C VAL A 91 11.66 20.11 6.64
N LEU A 92 12.04 19.17 7.50
CA LEU A 92 13.40 19.09 8.01
C LEU A 92 14.37 18.76 6.87
N PHE A 93 15.49 19.46 6.79
CA PHE A 93 16.49 19.28 5.74
C PHE A 93 16.93 17.81 5.57
N ALA A 94 17.06 17.07 6.68
CA ALA A 94 17.47 15.66 6.68
C ALA A 94 16.55 14.71 5.89
N ILE A 95 15.26 15.07 5.70
CA ILE A 95 14.29 14.24 4.96
C ILE A 95 13.88 14.86 3.63
N LEU A 96 14.41 16.05 3.30
CA LEU A 96 13.99 16.80 2.13
C LEU A 96 14.31 16.06 0.83
N GLU A 97 15.48 15.45 0.76
CA GLU A 97 15.92 14.71 -0.42
C GLU A 97 15.08 13.44 -0.65
N ASP A 98 14.87 12.65 0.41
CA ASP A 98 14.02 11.45 0.35
C ASP A 98 12.59 11.80 -0.10
N LEU A 99 12.05 12.92 0.38
CA LEU A 99 10.73 13.41 -0.02
C LEU A 99 10.69 13.83 -1.48
N ASN A 100 11.69 14.58 -1.94
CA ASN A 100 11.77 14.99 -3.35
C ASN A 100 11.88 13.78 -4.28
N GLN A 101 12.68 12.78 -3.91
CA GLN A 101 12.80 11.55 -4.68
C GLN A 101 11.47 10.78 -4.72
N ALA A 102 10.73 10.74 -3.61
CA ALA A 102 9.40 10.11 -3.57
C ALA A 102 8.39 10.86 -4.44
N TYR A 103 8.42 12.20 -4.44
CA TYR A 103 7.61 13.03 -5.35
C TYR A 103 7.89 12.68 -6.81
N ASP A 104 9.15 12.72 -7.22
CA ASP A 104 9.55 12.40 -8.60
C ASP A 104 9.17 10.99 -9.01
N ALA A 105 9.34 10.00 -8.11
CA ALA A 105 9.00 8.62 -8.39
C ALA A 105 7.50 8.44 -8.68
N CYS A 106 6.65 9.05 -7.86
CA CYS A 106 5.20 8.97 -8.03
C CYS A 106 4.69 9.77 -9.24
N ILE A 107 5.31 10.91 -9.57
CA ILE A 107 5.02 11.66 -10.81
C ILE A 107 5.38 10.80 -12.03
N LYS A 108 6.59 10.21 -12.05
CA LYS A 108 7.04 9.34 -13.14
C LYS A 108 6.16 8.11 -13.31
N GLN A 109 5.61 7.57 -12.22
CA GLN A 109 4.66 6.46 -12.24
C GLN A 109 3.24 6.87 -12.68
N GLY A 110 2.97 8.17 -12.84
CA GLY A 110 1.65 8.69 -13.24
C GLY A 110 0.60 8.62 -12.14
N VAL A 111 0.99 8.31 -10.90
CA VAL A 111 0.09 8.34 -9.72
C VAL A 111 -0.29 9.79 -9.42
N TRP A 112 0.62 10.71 -9.69
CA TRP A 112 0.56 12.11 -9.32
C TRP A 112 0.76 13.00 -10.54
N VAL A 113 -0.15 13.96 -10.76
CA VAL A 113 -0.15 14.86 -11.93
C VAL A 113 -0.23 16.31 -11.47
N PRO A 114 0.73 17.19 -11.80
CA PRO A 114 0.71 18.60 -11.36
C PRO A 114 -0.62 19.30 -11.65
N THR A 115 -1.16 20.02 -10.67
CA THR A 115 -2.44 20.73 -10.79
C THR A 115 -2.34 22.18 -10.32
N HIS A 116 -3.07 23.07 -10.98
CA HIS A 116 -3.31 24.44 -10.52
C HIS A 116 -4.70 24.49 -9.85
N SER A 117 -4.78 24.39 -8.52
CA SER A 117 -6.06 24.39 -7.79
C SER A 117 -6.06 25.37 -6.60
N SER A 118 -7.24 25.86 -6.24
CA SER A 118 -7.48 26.85 -5.18
C SER A 118 -7.51 26.26 -3.75
N MET A 119 -7.34 24.94 -3.61
CA MET A 119 -7.11 24.27 -2.33
C MET A 119 -5.60 24.06 -2.15
N SER A 120 -4.96 24.87 -1.30
CA SER A 120 -3.62 24.51 -0.85
C SER A 120 -3.70 23.47 0.22
N MET A 121 -3.25 22.31 -0.18
CA MET A 121 -2.62 21.37 0.71
C MET A 121 -1.24 21.09 0.13
N GLY A 122 -0.42 22.16 -0.02
CA GLY A 122 1.00 22.09 -0.40
C GLY A 122 1.38 21.06 -1.46
N HIS A 123 0.67 21.05 -2.60
CA HIS A 123 0.67 19.99 -3.63
C HIS A 123 -0.19 18.78 -3.28
N LEU A 124 -1.52 18.91 -3.43
CA LEU A 124 -2.40 17.74 -3.52
C LEU A 124 -2.89 17.57 -4.95
N TRP A 125 -2.20 16.61 -5.56
CA TRP A 125 -2.43 15.94 -6.82
C TRP A 125 -3.82 15.31 -6.92
N SER A 126 -4.46 15.50 -8.07
CA SER A 126 -5.61 14.70 -8.47
C SER A 126 -5.59 14.51 -9.98
N ARG A 127 -5.22 13.29 -10.43
CA ARG A 127 -5.86 12.50 -11.49
C ARG A 127 -5.00 11.27 -11.78
N CYS A 128 -5.54 10.07 -11.54
CA CYS A 128 -5.19 8.92 -12.38
C CYS A 128 -5.90 9.14 -13.73
N ALA A 129 -5.28 9.95 -14.60
CA ALA A 129 -5.78 10.12 -15.96
C ALA A 129 -5.24 8.98 -16.84
N SER A 130 -6.13 8.03 -17.13
CA SER A 130 -6.26 7.35 -18.42
C SER A 130 -5.25 7.78 -19.50
N LEU A 131 -4.21 6.97 -19.71
CA LEU A 131 -3.47 6.94 -20.96
C LEU A 131 -3.58 5.53 -21.56
N SER A 132 -4.77 5.25 -22.08
CA SER A 132 -4.93 4.36 -23.21
C SER A 132 -5.84 5.08 -24.19
N GLN A 133 -5.44 5.06 -25.47
CA GLN A 133 -6.13 5.59 -26.65
C GLN A 133 -5.82 7.04 -27.06
N ARG A 134 -4.71 7.19 -27.80
CA ARG A 134 -4.76 7.75 -29.16
C ARG A 134 -3.54 7.33 -29.99
N THR A 135 -3.58 6.10 -30.47
CA THR A 135 -2.92 5.66 -31.71
C THR A 135 -4.04 5.32 -32.68
N GLY A 136 -4.07 6.01 -33.81
CA GLY A 136 -5.11 5.95 -34.84
C GLY A 136 -5.14 7.27 -35.59
#